data_AF-A0A2J6SY88-F1
#
_entry.id   AF-A0A2J6SY88-F1
#
_cell.length_a   1.000
_cell.length_b   1.000
_cell.length_c   1.000
_cell.angle_alpha   90.00
_cell.angle_beta   90.00
_cell.angle_gamma   90.00
#
_symmetry.space_group_name_H-M   'P 1'
#
loop_
_entity.id
_entity.type
_entity.pdbx_description
1 polymer ?
#
loop_
_entity_poly.entity_id
_entity_poly.type
_entity_poly.pdbx_seq_one_letter_code
_entity_poly.pdbx_strand_id
1 'polypeptide(L)' 'MLHTNFSLLLPLLLFPPFGSAAEQKALKGGKVSPLNAKFENLVHETLELWRVPGVAVGVVDGDLEWSQVRISEFIC' A
#
# COMPACT_ATOMS: atom_id res chain seq x y z
N MET A 1 11.03 20.46 -46.99
CA MET A 1 11.52 20.78 -45.64
C MET A 1 10.31 20.90 -44.71
N LEU A 2 10.03 19.86 -43.93
CA LEU A 2 9.06 19.92 -42.83
C LEU A 2 9.83 19.50 -41.58
N HIS A 3 10.23 20.46 -40.76
CA HIS A 3 10.74 20.22 -39.41
C HIS A 3 9.54 19.98 -38.50
N THR A 4 9.22 18.72 -38.22
CA THR A 4 8.22 18.38 -37.20
C THR A 4 8.92 18.24 -35.86
N ASN A 5 8.72 19.25 -35.01
CA ASN A 5 9.11 19.31 -33.61
C ASN A 5 8.63 18.08 -32.83
N PHE A 6 9.56 17.21 -32.45
CA PHE A 6 9.29 15.96 -31.72
C PHE A 6 9.70 16.08 -30.24
N SER A 7 9.32 17.17 -29.57
CA SER A 7 9.90 17.52 -28.25
C SER A 7 8.89 17.81 -27.13
N LEU A 8 7.65 17.29 -27.19
CA LEU A 8 6.63 17.60 -26.19
C LEU A 8 5.85 16.40 -25.61
N LEU A 9 6.32 15.15 -25.80
CA LEU A 9 5.66 13.97 -25.21
C LEU A 9 6.34 13.41 -23.94
N LEU A 10 7.36 14.10 -23.39
CA LEU A 10 8.16 13.56 -22.29
C LEU A 10 7.70 13.86 -20.84
N PRO A 11 6.71 14.70 -20.48
CA PRO A 11 6.42 14.91 -19.06
C PRO A 11 5.41 13.90 -18.46
N LEU A 12 5.15 12.75 -19.10
CA LEU A 12 4.19 11.75 -18.59
C LEU A 12 4.80 10.59 -17.78
N LEU A 13 6.13 10.55 -17.62
CA LEU A 13 6.82 9.49 -16.86
C LEU A 13 7.22 9.90 -15.43
N LEU A 14 6.85 11.09 -14.95
CA LEU A 14 7.25 11.61 -13.64
C LEU A 14 6.10 11.71 -12.62
N PHE A 15 5.06 10.92 -12.78
CA PHE A 15 4.12 10.67 -11.69
C PHE A 15 4.11 9.18 -11.44
N PRO A 16 4.72 8.65 -10.35
CA PRO A 16 4.31 7.35 -9.89
C PRO A 16 2.78 7.42 -9.74
N PRO A 17 2.01 6.46 -10.26
CA PRO A 17 0.60 6.41 -9.92
C PRO A 17 0.58 6.31 -8.41
N PHE A 18 0.14 7.37 -7.74
CA PHE A 18 -0.24 7.29 -6.34
C PHE A 18 -1.26 6.15 -6.31
N GLY A 19 -0.79 4.97 -5.91
CA GLY A 19 -1.62 3.81 -5.73
C GLY A 19 -2.66 4.23 -4.73
N SER A 20 -3.89 4.41 -5.21
CA SER A 20 -5.03 4.57 -4.34
C SER A 20 -4.95 3.42 -3.34
N ALA A 21 -4.66 3.74 -2.09
CA ALA A 21 -4.72 2.79 -1.00
C ALA A 21 -6.16 2.29 -1.00
N ALA A 22 -6.38 1.11 -1.60
CA ALA A 22 -7.65 0.43 -1.53
C ALA A 22 -7.91 0.17 -0.05
N GLU A 23 -8.72 1.03 0.56
CA GLU A 23 -9.18 0.84 1.92
C GLU A 23 -10.11 -0.37 1.89
N GLN A 24 -9.56 -1.56 2.17
CA GLN A 24 -10.37 -2.77 2.28
C GLN A 24 -11.26 -2.65 3.51
N LYS A 25 -12.56 -2.63 3.25
CA LYS A 25 -13.62 -2.53 4.26
C LYS A 25 -13.63 -3.78 5.14
N ALA A 26 -13.05 -3.67 6.34
CA ALA A 26 -13.10 -4.72 7.35
C ALA A 26 -14.56 -5.06 7.72
N LEU A 27 -14.94 -6.33 7.59
CA LEU A 27 -16.24 -6.84 8.01
C LEU A 27 -16.26 -6.94 9.55
N LYS A 28 -17.07 -6.09 10.20
CA LYS A 28 -17.14 -6.02 11.67
C LYS A 28 -17.95 -7.18 12.26
N GLY A 29 -17.29 -8.24 12.70
CA GLY A 29 -17.80 -9.16 13.74
C GLY A 29 -17.23 -8.75 15.10
N GLY A 30 -18.03 -8.83 16.18
CA GLY A 30 -17.74 -8.29 17.52
C GLY A 30 -16.52 -8.82 18.30
N LYS A 31 -15.54 -9.44 17.63
CA LYS A 31 -14.25 -9.79 18.22
C LYS A 31 -13.22 -8.67 17.98
N VAL A 32 -12.32 -8.47 18.95
CA VAL A 32 -11.19 -7.55 18.84
C VAL A 32 -10.29 -8.00 17.69
N SER A 33 -9.98 -7.08 16.77
CA SER A 33 -9.12 -7.35 15.62
C SER A 33 -7.70 -7.74 16.07
N PRO A 34 -7.09 -8.78 15.47
CA PRO A 34 -5.67 -9.08 15.66
C PRO A 34 -4.76 -8.00 15.03
N LEU A 35 -5.29 -7.21 14.09
CA LEU A 35 -4.63 -6.05 13.48
C LEU A 35 -4.75 -4.84 14.41
N ASN A 36 -3.95 -4.83 15.48
CA ASN A 36 -3.92 -3.77 16.49
C ASN A 36 -2.59 -2.99 16.45
N ALA A 37 -2.44 -1.95 17.29
CA ALA A 37 -1.26 -1.07 17.28
C ALA A 37 0.09 -1.82 17.46
N LYS A 38 0.11 -2.93 18.22
CA LYS A 38 1.33 -3.75 18.37
C LYS A 38 1.69 -4.44 17.05
N PHE A 39 0.68 -4.96 16.34
CA PHE A 39 0.87 -5.54 15.02
C PHE A 39 1.32 -4.47 14.01
N GLU A 40 0.73 -3.28 14.05
CA GLU A 40 1.10 -2.16 13.17
C GLU A 40 2.57 -1.75 13.34
N ASN A 41 3.05 -1.64 14.57
CA ASN A 41 4.46 -1.33 14.84
C ASN A 41 5.40 -2.43 14.32
N LEU A 42 5.05 -3.70 14.53
CA LEU A 42 5.85 -4.83 14.02
C LEU A 42 5.95 -4.81 12.50
N VAL A 43 4.83 -4.58 11.81
CA VAL A 43 4.81 -4.49 10.34
C VAL A 43 5.65 -3.30 9.88
N HIS A 44 5.52 -2.14 10.54
CA HIS A 44 6.30 -0.95 10.19
C HIS A 44 7.81 -1.19 10.33
N GLU A 45 8.27 -1.66 11.48
CA GLU A 45 9.69 -1.97 11.74
C GLU A 45 10.24 -3.00 10.74
N THR A 46 9.43 -4.00 10.39
CA THR A 46 9.81 -5.03 9.42
C THR A 46 9.91 -4.44 8.01
N LEU A 47 8.92 -3.67 7.56
CA LEU A 47 8.94 -3.05 6.24
C LEU A 47 10.12 -2.10 6.08
N GLU A 48 10.45 -1.34 7.11
CA GLU A 48 11.61 -0.45 7.15
C GLU A 48 12.92 -1.25 7.07
N LEU A 49 13.07 -2.27 7.92
CA LEU A 49 14.28 -3.11 7.96
C LEU A 49 14.58 -3.77 6.61
N TRP A 50 13.55 -4.34 5.98
CA TRP A 50 13.69 -5.08 4.73
C TRP A 50 13.54 -4.20 3.49
N ARG A 51 13.29 -2.88 3.67
CA ARG A 51 13.00 -1.92 2.59
C ARG A 51 11.91 -2.40 1.63
N VAL A 52 10.89 -3.05 2.17
CA VAL A 52 9.77 -3.54 1.37
C VAL A 52 8.80 -2.38 1.09
N PRO A 53 8.42 -2.14 -0.18
CA PRO A 53 7.48 -1.09 -0.59
C PRO A 53 6.16 -1.02 0.17
N GLY A 54 5.69 -2.17 0.64
CA GLY A 54 4.42 -2.32 1.32
C GLY A 54 4.00 -3.79 1.39
N VAL A 55 2.99 -4.07 2.21
CA VAL A 55 2.41 -5.39 2.41
C VAL A 55 0.89 -5.26 2.62
N ALA A 56 0.14 -6.22 2.11
CA ALA A 56 -1.25 -6.43 2.46
C ALA A 56 -1.35 -7.65 3.39
N VAL A 57 -2.05 -7.49 4.51
CA VAL A 57 -2.24 -8.53 5.52
C VAL A 57 -3.72 -8.85 5.63
N GLY A 58 -4.06 -10.13 5.50
CA GLY A 58 -5.38 -10.68 5.80
C GLY A 58 -5.27 -11.69 6.94
N VAL A 59 -6.24 -11.68 7.85
CA VAL A 59 -6.37 -12.66 8.94
C VAL A 59 -7.77 -13.27 8.88
N VAL A 60 -7.82 -14.60 8.85
CA VAL A 60 -9.05 -15.38 8.87
C VAL A 60 -9.10 -16.19 10.17
N ASP A 61 -10.14 -15.99 10.98
CA ASP A 61 -10.45 -16.74 12.21
C ASP A 61 -11.87 -17.31 12.12
N GLY A 62 -11.99 -18.54 11.63
CA GLY A 62 -13.28 -19.16 11.33
C GLY A 62 -14.06 -18.32 10.32
N ASP A 63 -15.21 -17.80 10.73
CA ASP A 63 -16.08 -16.94 9.91
C ASP A 63 -15.71 -15.45 9.96
N LEU A 64 -14.63 -15.08 10.66
CA LEU A 64 -14.18 -13.70 10.82
C LEU A 64 -12.99 -13.40 9.93
N GLU A 65 -13.01 -12.23 9.29
CA GLU A 65 -11.94 -11.75 8.42
C GLU A 65 -11.58 -10.30 8.76
N TRP A 66 -10.27 -10.04 8.85
CA TRP A 66 -9.71 -8.68 8.93
C TRP A 66 -8.65 -8.50 7.86
N SER A 67 -8.62 -7.34 7.23
CA SER A 67 -7.64 -7.00 6.20
C SER A 67 -7.08 -5.59 6.41
N GLN A 68 -5.78 -5.40 6.22
CA GLN A 68 -5.14 -4.08 6.23
C GLN A 68 -3.99 -4.03 5.22
N VAL A 69 -3.86 -2.90 4.51
CA VAL A 69 -2.75 -2.62 3.59
C VAL A 69 -1.83 -1.60 4.26
N ARG A 70 -0.51 -1.84 4.17
CA ARG A 70 0.53 -0.93 4.64
C ARG A 70 1.52 -0.66 3.53
N ILE A 71 1.71 0.61 3.23
CA ILE A 71 2.69 1.08 2.25
C ILE A 71 3.83 1.72 3.06
N SER A 72 5.06 1.36 2.72
CA SER A 72 6.26 1.97 3.28
C SER A 72 6.54 3.28 2.52
N GLU A 73 6.67 4.39 3.23
CA GLU A 73 6.89 5.72 2.65
C GLU A 73 8.30 5.92 2.07
N PHE A 74 9.16 4.89 2.08
CA PHE A 74 10.56 4.95 1.65
C PHE A 74 10.79 4.84 0.13
N ILE A 75 9.75 4.93 -0.69
CA ILE A 75 9.91 5.02 -2.14
C ILE A 75 9.86 6.49 -2.56
N CYS A 76 11.04 7.12 -2.55
CA CYS A 76 11.33 8.37 -3.26
C CYS A 76 11.67 8.07 -4.72
#